data_AF-A0A424Q3V2-F1
#
_entry.id   AF-A0A424Q3V2-F1
#
_cell.length_a   1.000
_cell.length_b   1.000
_cell.length_c   1.000
_cell.angle_alpha   90.00
_cell.angle_beta   90.00
_cell.angle_gamma   90.00
#
_symmetry.space_group_name_H-M   'P 1'
#
loop_
_entity.id
_entity.type
_entity.pdbx_description
1 polymer ?
#
loop_
_entity_poly.entity_id
_entity_poly.type
_entity_poly.pdbx_seq_one_letter_code
_entity_poly.pdbx_strand_id
1 'polypeptide(L)'
;MKIGLVCGSFHKKEVEEMIQYAQDEAKKYELDIIEIVWVPGSMESPLATARLLEQDDIVGVACLGIIEKGETSHGLAMGQAVIKSLVDLQLGYDKPVGLGIIGPGAEVHHIPSRLEPHARNAISAINAMI
;
A
#
# COMPACT_ATOMS: atom_id res chain seq x y z
N MET A 1 0.19 11.01 -14.73
CA MET A 1 -1.07 11.00 -13.93
C MET A 1 -0.71 11.05 -12.46
N LYS A 2 -1.58 11.50 -11.55
CA LYS A 2 -1.23 11.67 -10.13
C LYS A 2 -1.77 10.54 -9.27
N ILE A 3 -0.94 10.01 -8.38
CA ILE A 3 -1.29 8.94 -7.45
C ILE A 3 -0.90 9.32 -6.02
N GLY A 4 -1.54 8.69 -5.04
CA GLY A 4 -1.20 8.82 -3.62
C GLY A 4 -0.50 7.58 -3.07
N LEU A 5 0.28 7.74 -2.01
CA LEU A 5 0.79 6.65 -1.19
C LEU A 5 0.22 6.71 0.23
N VAL A 6 -0.13 5.54 0.77
CA VAL A 6 -0.43 5.35 2.19
C VAL A 6 0.62 4.42 2.78
N CYS A 7 1.34 4.87 3.81
CA CYS A 7 2.53 4.18 4.35
C CYS A 7 2.37 3.89 5.85
N GLY A 8 2.48 2.61 6.22
CA GLY A 8 2.44 2.19 7.63
C GLY A 8 3.73 2.49 8.38
N SER A 9 3.65 3.07 9.57
CA SER A 9 4.82 3.47 10.37
C SER A 9 5.36 2.38 11.30
N PHE A 10 4.64 1.28 11.50
CA PHE A 10 5.05 0.20 12.41
C PHE A 10 6.41 -0.43 12.03
N HIS A 11 6.67 -0.60 10.73
CA HIS A 11 7.96 -1.02 10.16
C HIS A 11 8.56 0.11 9.30
N LYS A 12 8.74 1.29 9.92
CA LYS A 12 9.03 2.53 9.18
C LYS A 12 10.25 2.43 8.26
N LYS A 13 11.34 1.83 8.73
CA LYS A 13 12.59 1.73 7.96
C LYS A 13 12.38 0.93 6.67
N GLU A 14 11.73 -0.24 6.79
CA GLU A 14 11.42 -1.10 5.66
C GLU A 14 10.44 -0.42 4.70
N VAL A 15 9.45 0.31 5.23
CA VAL A 15 8.49 1.05 4.39
C VAL A 15 9.13 2.25 3.71
N GLU A 16 10.14 2.89 4.30
CA GLU A 16 10.95 3.92 3.63
C GLU A 16 11.71 3.35 2.42
N GLU A 17 12.25 2.12 2.55
CA GLU A 17 12.85 1.40 1.40
C GLU A 17 11.79 1.08 0.33
N MET A 18 10.59 0.63 0.73
CA MET A 18 9.47 0.41 -0.18
C MET A 18 9.05 1.68 -0.93
N ILE A 19 9.05 2.85 -0.27
CA ILE A 19 8.74 4.14 -0.91
C ILE A 19 9.74 4.44 -2.03
N GLN A 20 11.03 4.18 -1.83
CA GLN A 20 12.05 4.39 -2.87
C GLN A 20 11.78 3.52 -4.10
N TYR A 21 11.48 2.23 -3.89
CA TYR A 21 11.12 1.34 -5.00
C TYR A 21 9.84 1.75 -5.72
N ALA A 22 8.83 2.19 -4.97
CA ALA A 22 7.57 2.69 -5.53
C ALA A 22 7.78 3.98 -6.34
N GLN A 23 8.59 4.92 -5.84
CA GLN A 23 8.94 6.15 -6.56
C GLN A 23 9.71 5.84 -7.86
N ASP A 24 10.66 4.91 -7.81
CA ASP A 24 11.41 4.50 -9.00
C ASP A 24 10.51 3.82 -10.03
N GLU A 25 9.55 3.01 -9.60
CA GLU A 25 8.58 2.40 -10.51
C GLU A 25 7.60 3.41 -11.09
N ALA A 26 7.11 4.34 -10.27
CA ALA A 26 6.20 5.40 -10.71
C ALA A 26 6.83 6.27 -11.80
N LYS A 27 8.12 6.59 -11.67
CA LYS A 27 8.89 7.32 -12.69
C LYS A 27 8.92 6.59 -14.04
N LYS A 28 9.03 5.25 -14.05
CA LYS A 28 9.03 4.47 -15.31
C LYS A 28 7.70 4.54 -16.05
N TYR A 29 6.60 4.72 -15.31
CA TYR A 29 5.24 4.83 -15.85
C TYR A 29 4.74 6.27 -15.97
N GLU A 30 5.60 7.27 -15.75
CA GLU A 30 5.21 8.69 -15.78
C GLU A 30 4.03 9.01 -14.82
N LEU A 31 4.01 8.30 -13.69
CA LEU A 31 3.11 8.53 -12.56
C LEU A 31 3.77 9.47 -11.55
N ASP A 32 3.03 10.50 -11.15
CA ASP A 32 3.46 11.49 -10.18
C ASP A 32 2.88 11.15 -8.81
N ILE A 33 3.75 10.90 -7.84
CA ILE A 33 3.34 10.65 -6.45
C ILE A 33 3.23 12.01 -5.76
N ILE A 34 2.00 12.51 -5.63
CA ILE A 34 1.76 13.87 -5.15
C ILE A 34 1.56 13.96 -3.64
N GLU A 35 1.19 12.85 -3.00
CA GLU A 35 0.90 12.80 -1.58
C GLU A 35 1.39 11.47 -0.99
N ILE A 36 2.09 11.55 0.15
CA ILE A 36 2.54 10.39 0.93
C ILE A 36 2.00 10.55 2.35
N VAL A 37 0.98 9.76 2.68
CA VAL A 37 0.31 9.80 3.98
C VAL A 37 0.87 8.70 4.87
N TRP A 38 1.47 9.08 5.99
CA TRP A 38 1.90 8.14 7.02
C TRP A 38 0.78 7.84 7.99
N VAL A 39 0.57 6.56 8.27
CA VAL A 39 -0.39 6.05 9.26
C VAL A 39 0.32 5.20 10.32
N PRO A 40 -0.25 4.99 11.52
CA PRO A 40 0.38 4.18 12.56
C PRO A 40 0.70 2.74 12.09
N GLY A 41 -0.26 2.07 11.45
CA GLY A 41 -0.04 0.76 10.83
C GLY A 41 -1.04 0.44 9.73
N SER A 42 -1.02 -0.80 9.26
CA SER A 42 -1.88 -1.27 8.16
C SER A 42 -3.37 -1.20 8.47
N MET A 43 -3.75 -1.21 9.75
CA MET A 43 -5.16 -1.11 10.19
C MET A 43 -5.79 0.22 9.73
N GLU A 44 -5.04 1.32 9.83
CA GLU A 44 -5.52 2.65 9.44
C GLU A 44 -5.45 2.92 7.92
N SER A 45 -4.77 2.04 7.15
CA SER A 45 -4.60 2.24 5.72
C SER A 45 -5.92 2.45 4.96
N PRO A 46 -6.99 1.66 5.16
CA PRO A 46 -8.24 1.87 4.43
C PRO A 46 -8.84 3.26 4.61
N LEU A 47 -8.81 3.83 5.82
CA LEU A 47 -9.35 5.16 6.07
C LEU A 47 -8.53 6.25 5.35
N ALA A 48 -7.20 6.14 5.39
CA ALA A 48 -6.33 7.09 4.68
C ALA A 48 -6.49 6.95 3.16
N THR A 49 -6.61 5.72 2.65
CA THR A 49 -6.86 5.45 1.23
C THR A 49 -8.17 6.07 0.76
N ALA A 50 -9.27 5.89 1.51
CA ALA A 50 -10.56 6.48 1.17
C ALA A 50 -10.47 8.01 0.99
N ARG A 51 -9.79 8.68 1.92
CA ARG A 51 -9.57 10.15 1.87
C ARG A 51 -8.77 10.60 0.65
N LEU A 52 -7.78 9.81 0.22
CA LEU A 52 -7.02 10.10 -1.00
C LEU A 52 -7.86 9.83 -2.26
N LEU A 53 -8.65 8.76 -2.28
CA LEU A 53 -9.51 8.43 -3.42
C LEU A 53 -10.64 9.45 -3.64
N GLU A 54 -11.08 10.15 -2.58
CA GLU A 54 -12.02 11.28 -2.65
C GLU A 54 -11.47 12.49 -3.42
N GLN A 55 -10.15 12.61 -3.57
CA GLN A 55 -9.54 13.72 -4.31
C GLN A 55 -9.67 13.48 -5.83
N ASP A 56 -10.26 14.44 -6.54
CA ASP A 56 -10.53 14.32 -7.98
C ASP A 56 -9.27 14.17 -8.84
N ASP A 57 -8.14 14.74 -8.40
CA ASP A 57 -6.89 14.71 -9.16
C ASP A 57 -6.04 13.46 -8.90
N ILE A 58 -6.37 12.65 -7.89
CA ILE A 58 -5.74 11.34 -7.62
C ILE A 58 -6.48 10.25 -8.40
N VAL A 59 -5.76 9.60 -9.32
CA VAL A 59 -6.29 8.51 -10.16
C VAL A 59 -6.13 7.12 -9.53
N GLY A 60 -5.35 7.00 -8.46
CA GLY A 60 -5.12 5.72 -7.76
C GLY A 60 -4.25 5.88 -6.52
N VAL A 61 -4.26 4.88 -5.64
CA VAL A 61 -3.53 4.93 -4.36
C VAL A 61 -2.79 3.62 -4.11
N ALA A 62 -1.49 3.66 -3.80
CA ALA A 62 -0.77 2.46 -3.36
C ALA A 62 -0.62 2.44 -1.84
N CYS A 63 -0.92 1.30 -1.22
CA CYS A 63 -0.79 1.08 0.21
C CYS A 63 0.47 0.25 0.48
N LEU A 64 1.45 0.83 1.17
CA LEU A 64 2.72 0.21 1.53
C LEU A 64 2.76 -0.06 3.04
N GLY A 65 3.08 -1.28 3.43
CA GLY A 65 3.09 -1.65 4.84
C GLY A 65 3.51 -3.09 5.07
N ILE A 66 3.58 -3.47 6.33
CA ILE A 66 3.97 -4.81 6.74
C ILE A 66 3.05 -5.24 7.89
N ILE A 67 2.52 -6.44 7.78
CA ILE A 67 1.79 -7.15 8.83
C ILE A 67 2.59 -8.42 9.13
N GLU A 68 3.42 -8.34 10.15
CA GLU A 68 4.24 -9.45 10.61
C GLU A 68 3.37 -10.52 11.30
N LYS A 69 3.77 -11.79 11.15
CA LYS A 69 3.19 -12.91 11.88
C LYS A 69 3.62 -12.86 13.35
N GLY A 70 2.67 -12.60 14.24
CA GLY A 70 2.86 -12.72 15.69
C GLY A 70 2.52 -14.12 16.23
N GLU A 71 2.43 -14.23 17.56
CA GLU A 71 2.08 -15.46 18.27
C GLU A 71 0.58 -15.78 18.27
N THR A 72 -0.25 -14.81 17.89
CA THR A 72 -1.72 -14.94 17.87
C THR A 72 -2.27 -14.70 16.46
N SER A 73 -3.54 -15.02 16.24
CA SER A 73 -4.24 -14.75 14.98
C SER A 73 -4.55 -13.27 14.72
N HIS A 74 -4.07 -12.34 15.55
CA HIS A 74 -4.33 -10.91 15.43
C HIS A 74 -3.91 -10.35 14.06
N GLY A 75 -2.68 -10.63 13.62
CA GLY A 75 -2.19 -10.19 12.31
C GLY A 75 -3.03 -10.71 11.16
N LEU A 76 -3.42 -12.00 11.21
CA LEU A 76 -4.27 -12.63 10.19
C LEU A 76 -5.65 -11.96 10.10
N ALA A 77 -6.34 -11.79 11.23
CA ALA A 77 -7.66 -11.18 11.28
C ALA A 77 -7.63 -9.71 10.81
N MET A 78 -6.64 -8.94 11.27
CA MET A 78 -6.43 -7.56 10.85
C MET A 78 -6.14 -7.47 9.35
N GLY A 79 -5.21 -8.28 8.83
CA GLY A 79 -4.83 -8.27 7.41
C GLY A 79 -5.99 -8.61 6.49
N GLN A 80 -6.82 -9.59 6.86
CA GLN A 80 -8.04 -9.92 6.10
C GLN A 80 -9.04 -8.76 6.07
N ALA A 81 -9.26 -8.08 7.22
CA ALA A 81 -10.15 -6.93 7.28
C ALA A 81 -9.63 -5.74 6.45
N VAL A 82 -8.33 -5.46 6.52
CA VAL A 82 -7.67 -4.38 5.76
C VAL A 82 -7.76 -4.66 4.26
N ILE A 83 -7.35 -5.85 3.80
CA ILE A 83 -7.37 -6.20 2.38
C ILE A 83 -8.80 -6.14 1.83
N LYS A 84 -9.77 -6.69 2.56
CA LYS A 84 -11.19 -6.60 2.17
C LYS A 84 -11.62 -5.14 1.99
N SER A 85 -11.30 -4.28 2.96
CA SER A 85 -11.69 -2.87 2.91
C SER A 85 -11.05 -2.14 1.72
N LEU A 86 -9.78 -2.42 1.39
CA LEU A 86 -9.11 -1.85 0.22
C LEU A 86 -9.73 -2.32 -1.10
N VAL A 87 -10.21 -3.57 -1.16
CA VAL A 87 -11.00 -4.08 -2.31
C VAL A 87 -12.35 -3.39 -2.40
N ASP A 88 -13.05 -3.21 -1.29
CA ASP A 88 -14.34 -2.50 -1.29
C ASP A 88 -14.17 -1.03 -1.73
N LEU A 89 -13.07 -0.38 -1.32
CA LEU A 89 -12.76 1.01 -1.70
C LEU A 89 -12.47 1.16 -3.19
N GLN A 90 -11.62 0.30 -3.79
CA GLN A 90 -11.34 0.41 -5.22
C GLN A 90 -12.60 0.22 -6.07
N LEU A 91 -13.49 -0.69 -5.67
CA LEU A 91 -14.77 -0.94 -6.35
C LEU A 91 -15.77 0.21 -6.14
N GLY A 92 -15.78 0.80 -4.94
CA GLY A 92 -16.69 1.88 -4.59
C GLY A 92 -16.33 3.23 -5.23
N TYR A 93 -15.04 3.55 -5.31
CA TYR A 93 -14.55 4.80 -5.91
C TYR A 93 -14.24 4.70 -7.40
N ASP A 94 -14.27 3.49 -7.98
CA ASP A 94 -13.85 3.22 -9.36
C ASP A 94 -12.45 3.75 -9.67
N LYS A 95 -11.53 3.55 -8.72
CA LYS A 95 -10.13 3.99 -8.78
C LYS A 95 -9.23 2.89 -8.24
N PRO A 96 -8.16 2.49 -8.96
CA PRO A 96 -7.32 1.38 -8.53
C PRO A 96 -6.59 1.65 -7.20
N VAL A 97 -6.54 0.60 -6.38
CA VAL A 97 -5.74 0.57 -5.15
C VAL A 97 -4.65 -0.48 -5.28
N GLY A 98 -3.38 -0.03 -5.30
CA GLY A 98 -2.21 -0.90 -5.34
C GLY A 98 -1.90 -1.51 -3.97
N LEU A 99 -1.78 -2.83 -3.90
CA LEU A 99 -1.49 -3.54 -2.65
C LEU A 99 0.01 -3.85 -2.51
N GLY A 100 0.71 -3.02 -1.75
CA GLY A 100 2.10 -3.23 -1.33
C GLY A 100 2.22 -3.56 0.17
N ILE A 101 1.18 -4.13 0.79
CA ILE A 101 1.26 -4.59 2.19
C ILE A 101 1.78 -6.02 2.22
N ILE A 102 2.92 -6.25 2.87
CA ILE A 102 3.52 -7.58 3.07
C ILE A 102 2.87 -8.25 4.27
N GLY A 103 2.27 -9.43 4.10
CA GLY A 103 1.66 -10.18 5.21
C GLY A 103 0.28 -10.74 4.86
N PRO A 104 -0.54 -11.14 5.86
CA PRO A 104 -0.28 -11.11 7.30
C PRO A 104 0.51 -12.32 7.85
N GLY A 105 0.95 -13.25 7.00
CA GLY A 105 1.70 -14.46 7.41
C GLY A 105 3.23 -14.33 7.33
N ALA A 106 3.75 -13.12 7.12
CA ALA A 106 5.17 -12.91 6.89
C ALA A 106 5.96 -12.97 8.21
N GLU A 107 6.82 -13.97 8.35
CA GLU A 107 7.90 -13.97 9.35
C GLU A 107 9.00 -12.96 8.98
N VAL A 108 9.75 -12.47 9.98
CA VAL A 108 10.80 -11.42 9.82
C VAL A 108 11.75 -11.72 8.65
N HIS A 109 12.21 -12.96 8.53
CA HIS A 109 13.18 -13.34 7.49
C HIS A 109 12.62 -13.31 6.06
N HIS A 110 11.29 -13.26 5.90
CA HIS A 110 10.65 -13.10 4.59
C HIS A 110 10.59 -11.63 4.14
N ILE A 111 10.73 -10.67 5.05
CA ILE A 111 10.48 -9.24 4.77
C ILE A 111 11.47 -8.67 3.74
N PRO A 112 12.80 -8.83 3.88
CA PRO A 112 13.76 -8.11 3.03
C PRO A 112 13.60 -8.41 1.53
N SER A 113 13.39 -9.68 1.17
CA SER A 113 13.23 -10.09 -0.24
C SER A 113 11.87 -9.69 -0.83
N ARG A 114 10.95 -9.17 -0.01
CA ARG A 114 9.59 -8.78 -0.41
C ARG A 114 9.41 -7.28 -0.56
N LEU A 115 10.27 -6.45 0.02
CA LEU A 115 10.17 -4.99 0.00
C LEU A 115 10.03 -4.45 -1.44
N GLU A 116 11.03 -4.74 -2.28
CA GLU A 116 11.05 -4.28 -3.67
C GLU A 116 9.87 -4.82 -4.50
N PRO A 117 9.62 -6.13 -4.61
CA PRO A 117 8.58 -6.63 -5.50
C PRO A 117 7.18 -6.16 -5.08
N HIS A 118 6.87 -6.06 -3.78
CA HIS A 118 5.54 -5.59 -3.36
C HIS A 118 5.35 -4.11 -3.65
N ALA A 119 6.37 -3.28 -3.40
CA ALA A 119 6.32 -1.86 -3.70
C ALA A 119 6.15 -1.59 -5.20
N ARG A 120 6.96 -2.24 -6.05
CA ARG A 120 6.87 -2.07 -7.51
C ARG A 120 5.55 -2.59 -8.06
N ASN A 121 5.14 -3.80 -7.67
CA ASN A 121 3.90 -4.39 -8.17
C ASN A 121 2.66 -3.56 -7.79
N ALA A 122 2.65 -2.90 -6.63
CA ALA A 122 1.56 -2.01 -6.24
C ALA A 122 1.41 -0.84 -7.23
N ILE A 123 2.52 -0.27 -7.70
CA ILE A 123 2.52 0.80 -8.70
C ILE A 123 2.19 0.29 -10.10
N SER A 124 2.78 -0.84 -10.52
CA SER A 124 2.48 -1.47 -11.81
C SER A 124 0.99 -1.83 -11.94
N ALA A 125 0.36 -2.28 -10.85
CA ALA A 125 -1.06 -2.58 -10.83
C ALA A 125 -1.93 -1.33 -11.03
N ILE A 126 -1.57 -0.20 -10.42
CA ILE A 126 -2.27 1.07 -10.65
C ILE A 126 -2.12 1.48 -12.12
N ASN A 127 -0.90 1.48 -12.66
CA ASN A 127 -0.67 1.85 -14.07
C ASN A 127 -1.46 0.99 -15.06
N ALA A 128 -1.66 -0.30 -14.77
CA ALA A 128 -2.38 -1.20 -15.67
C ALA A 128 -3.90 -0.99 -15.68
N MET A 129 -4.44 -0.23 -14.71
CA MET A 129 -5.89 -0.10 -14.46
C MET A 129 -6.43 1.33 -14.65
N ILE A 130 -5.57 2.28 -15.02
CA ILE A 130 -5.92 3.69 -15.31
C ILE A 130 -5.96 3.98 -16.81
#